data_AF-A0A2G9TYD3-F1
#
_entry.id   AF-A0A2G9TYD3-F1
#
_cell.length_a   1.000
_cell.length_b   1.000
_cell.length_c   1.000
_cell.angle_alpha   90.00
_cell.angle_beta   90.00
_cell.angle_gamma   90.00
#
_symmetry.space_group_name_H-M   'P 1'
#
loop_
_entity.id
_entity.type
_entity.pdbx_description
1 polymer ?
#
loop_
_entity_poly.entity_id
_entity_poly.type
_entity_poly.pdbx_seq_one_letter_code
_entity_poly.pdbx_strand_id
1 'polypeptide(L)'
;MEELRAIDQKIGKIQVQTETMLGYVRAIQRYVAAMKSTTSVSYDDTGDVDFMASCTVCGMETNGRQLPKHVERCFVRSEKQTSFGTATPASFNPDNLFCEAYNKLNNTYCKRVRVICAEHYKGDLENELQASFNPDNLFCEAYNKLNNTYCKRVRVICAEHYKGDLENELQVCAYPKAWSEGKSLTFAEMFEHGPDLLKDQGFCCAPRKDCTQHHRWVQVLVGTIECERMNLLTRLDELLERRKVVSVGISTRGDVISLLNFQPPVIEPSYYFK
;
A
#
# COMPACT_ATOMS: atom_id res chain seq x y z
N MET A 1 23.13 13.01 -15.14
CA MET A 1 23.20 13.77 -13.87
C MET A 1 21.87 14.47 -13.56
N GLU A 2 21.32 15.32 -14.43
CA GLU A 2 20.05 16.02 -14.15
C GLU A 2 18.85 15.07 -13.97
N GLU A 3 18.75 14.00 -14.76
CA GLU A 3 17.69 12.99 -14.59
C GLU A 3 17.77 12.26 -13.24
N LEU A 4 18.97 11.90 -12.76
CA LEU A 4 19.15 11.30 -11.45
C LEU A 4 18.70 12.26 -10.34
N ARG A 5 19.08 13.54 -10.44
CA ARG A 5 18.69 14.57 -9.48
C ARG A 5 17.17 14.73 -9.41
N ALA A 6 16.49 14.68 -10.56
CA ALA A 6 15.03 14.73 -10.62
C ALA A 6 14.36 13.49 -10.02
N ILE A 7 14.94 12.29 -10.19
CA ILE A 7 14.47 11.05 -9.57
C ILE A 7 14.66 11.10 -8.05
N ASP A 8 15.84 11.53 -7.58
CA ASP A 8 16.15 11.66 -6.15
C ASP A 8 15.21 12.66 -5.45
N GLN A 9 14.89 13.77 -6.11
CA GLN A 9 13.92 14.73 -5.57
C GLN A 9 12.51 14.11 -5.44
N LYS A 10 12.09 13.28 -6.40
CA LYS A 10 10.78 12.59 -6.34
C LYS A 10 10.78 11.53 -5.24
N ILE A 11 11.86 10.76 -5.11
CA ILE A 11 12.05 9.78 -4.03
C ILE A 11 11.89 10.46 -2.67
N GLY A 12 12.60 11.57 -2.44
CA GLY A 12 12.52 12.31 -1.17
C GLY A 12 11.11 12.81 -0.87
N LYS A 13 10.38 13.32 -1.88
CA LYS A 13 8.97 13.73 -1.71
C LYS A 13 8.07 12.58 -1.30
N ILE A 14 8.16 11.43 -1.98
CA ILE A 14 7.33 10.26 -1.66
C ILE A 14 7.66 9.70 -0.29
N GLN A 15 8.94 9.65 0.09
CA GLN A 15 9.34 9.22 1.44
C GLN A 15 8.71 10.08 2.55
N VAL A 16 8.71 11.41 2.38
CA VAL A 16 8.04 12.32 3.32
C VAL A 16 6.54 12.06 3.37
N GLN A 17 5.89 11.85 2.23
CA GLN A 17 4.46 11.52 2.17
C GLN A 17 4.16 10.18 2.88
N THR A 18 4.96 9.14 2.64
CA THR A 18 4.82 7.83 3.30
C THR A 18 4.94 7.94 4.82
N GLU A 19 5.92 8.69 5.34
CA GLU A 19 6.06 8.91 6.78
C GLU A 19 4.90 9.72 7.36
N THR A 20 4.39 10.69 6.59
CA THR A 20 3.21 11.48 6.98
C THR A 20 1.99 10.56 7.15
N MET A 21 1.77 9.65 6.20
CA MET A 21 0.69 8.66 6.27
C MET A 21 0.83 7.73 7.48
N LEU A 22 2.03 7.24 7.76
CA LEU A 22 2.32 6.44 8.95
C LEU A 22 2.08 7.24 10.25
N GLY A 23 2.40 8.53 10.24
CA GLY A 23 2.08 9.47 11.31
C GLY A 23 0.60 9.51 11.65
N TYR A 24 -0.27 9.56 10.64
CA TYR A 24 -1.73 9.52 10.82
C TYR A 24 -2.20 8.20 11.44
N VAL A 25 -1.67 7.06 10.98
CA VAL A 25 -1.99 5.75 11.59
C VAL A 25 -1.61 5.72 13.06
N ARG A 26 -0.39 6.16 13.41
CA ARG A 26 0.08 6.25 14.79
C ARG A 26 -0.80 7.18 15.64
N ALA A 27 -1.28 8.29 15.07
CA ALA A 27 -2.20 9.18 15.76
C ALA A 27 -3.53 8.50 16.11
N ILE A 28 -4.14 7.77 15.16
CA ILE A 28 -5.36 6.99 15.42
C ILE A 28 -5.13 5.90 16.46
N GLN A 29 -4.03 5.16 16.37
CA GLN A 29 -3.70 4.11 17.33
C GLN A 29 -3.57 4.65 18.76
N ARG A 30 -2.91 5.80 18.93
CA ARG A 30 -2.80 6.49 20.23
C ARG A 30 -4.15 6.96 20.74
N TYR A 31 -4.96 7.56 19.87
CA TYR A 31 -6.31 8.02 20.22
C TYR A 31 -7.19 6.87 20.68
N VAL A 32 -7.26 5.78 19.92
CA VAL A 32 -8.04 4.58 20.25
C VAL A 32 -7.55 3.97 21.56
N ALA A 33 -6.23 3.93 21.80
CA ALA A 33 -5.68 3.45 23.07
C ALA A 33 -6.12 4.31 24.27
N ALA A 34 -6.12 5.64 24.14
CA ALA A 34 -6.58 6.56 25.20
C ALA A 34 -8.10 6.41 25.48
N MET A 35 -8.88 6.10 24.45
CA MET A 35 -10.32 5.86 24.57
C MET A 35 -10.64 4.53 25.26
N LYS A 36 -9.79 3.51 25.13
CA LYS A 36 -9.94 2.24 25.87
C LYS A 36 -9.83 2.44 27.38
N SER A 37 -8.98 3.37 27.84
CA SER A 37 -8.82 3.70 29.26
C SER A 37 -9.86 4.68 29.82
N THR A 38 -10.64 5.33 28.95
CA THR A 38 -11.59 6.38 29.31
C THR A 38 -13.01 5.90 29.06
N THR A 39 -13.63 5.15 29.99
CA THR A 39 -15.07 4.85 29.83
C THR A 39 -15.82 4.56 31.13
N SER A 40 -16.51 5.60 31.62
CA SER A 40 -17.77 5.50 32.34
C SER A 40 -18.65 6.68 31.89
N VAL A 41 -19.41 6.52 30.81
CA VAL A 41 -20.32 7.57 30.30
C VAL A 41 -21.64 6.93 29.90
N SER A 42 -22.75 7.48 30.41
CA SER A 42 -24.11 7.07 30.09
C SER A 42 -24.52 7.60 28.69
N TYR A 43 -25.11 6.73 27.87
CA TYR A 43 -25.62 7.06 26.54
C TYR A 43 -27.15 7.22 26.59
N ASP A 44 -27.66 8.34 26.09
CA ASP A 44 -29.08 8.53 25.77
C ASP A 44 -29.29 8.34 24.25
N ASP A 45 -30.26 7.51 23.92
CA ASP A 45 -30.62 7.06 22.58
C ASP A 45 -31.20 8.19 21.72
N THR A 46 -30.59 8.46 20.56
CA THR A 46 -31.16 9.37 19.54
C THR A 46 -31.39 8.61 18.24
N GLY A 47 -32.66 8.54 17.83
CA GLY A 47 -33.22 7.60 16.87
C GLY A 47 -32.73 7.63 15.41
N ASP A 48 -33.20 6.60 14.71
CA ASP A 48 -32.75 6.04 13.42
C ASP A 48 -33.04 6.95 12.20
N VAL A 49 -32.05 7.19 11.33
CA VAL A 49 -32.21 7.88 10.04
C VAL A 49 -31.51 7.12 8.90
N ASP A 50 -32.28 6.75 7.87
CA ASP A 50 -31.84 6.02 6.67
C ASP A 50 -31.23 6.99 5.62
N PHE A 51 -30.04 6.69 5.06
CA PHE A 51 -29.41 7.45 3.96
C PHE A 51 -28.85 6.56 2.83
N MET A 52 -28.70 7.15 1.63
CA MET A 52 -28.18 6.51 0.41
C MET A 52 -26.74 6.97 0.12
N ALA A 53 -25.88 6.06 -0.37
CA ALA A 53 -24.47 6.32 -0.67
C ALA A 53 -23.99 5.58 -1.93
N SER A 54 -23.09 6.20 -2.69
CA SER A 54 -22.57 5.67 -3.96
C SER A 54 -21.36 4.73 -3.78
N CYS A 55 -21.32 3.66 -4.56
CA CYS A 55 -20.20 2.72 -4.63
C CYS A 55 -19.03 3.28 -5.43
N THR A 56 -17.85 3.36 -4.83
CA THR A 56 -16.62 3.86 -5.48
C THR A 56 -16.08 2.97 -6.59
N VAL A 57 -16.52 1.71 -6.67
CA VAL A 57 -16.06 0.73 -7.67
C VAL A 57 -16.90 0.77 -8.95
N CYS A 58 -18.22 0.98 -8.85
CA CYS A 58 -19.12 0.97 -10.01
C CYS A 58 -20.06 2.17 -10.14
N GLY A 59 -20.03 3.11 -9.19
CA GLY A 59 -20.87 4.30 -9.17
C GLY A 59 -22.32 4.07 -8.74
N MET A 60 -22.78 2.83 -8.50
CA MET A 60 -24.16 2.57 -8.12
C MET A 60 -24.49 3.10 -6.72
N GLU A 61 -25.62 3.79 -6.60
CA GLU A 61 -26.18 4.21 -5.32
C GLU A 61 -26.85 3.03 -4.61
N THR A 62 -26.49 2.84 -3.34
CA THR A 62 -27.03 1.78 -2.49
C THR A 62 -27.32 2.35 -1.11
N ASN A 63 -28.19 1.69 -0.34
CA ASN A 63 -28.43 2.08 1.04
C ASN A 63 -27.10 2.00 1.83
N GLY A 64 -26.82 3.00 2.67
CA GLY A 64 -25.57 3.08 3.45
C GLY A 64 -25.28 1.83 4.27
N ARG A 65 -26.32 1.14 4.77
CA ARG A 65 -26.21 -0.13 5.51
C ARG A 65 -25.75 -1.29 4.63
N GLN A 66 -26.00 -1.23 3.32
CA GLN A 66 -25.68 -2.30 2.36
C GLN A 66 -24.44 -2.02 1.52
N LEU A 67 -23.97 -0.77 1.50
CA LEU A 67 -22.82 -0.33 0.72
C LEU A 67 -21.55 -1.19 0.96
N PRO A 68 -21.17 -1.56 2.21
CA PRO A 68 -19.96 -2.36 2.42
C PRO A 68 -20.02 -3.74 1.75
N LYS A 69 -21.16 -4.44 1.88
CA LYS A 69 -21.39 -5.74 1.24
C LYS A 69 -21.44 -5.63 -0.29
N HIS A 70 -21.88 -4.48 -0.80
CA HIS A 70 -21.89 -4.22 -2.24
C HIS A 70 -20.47 -3.99 -2.77
N VAL A 71 -19.66 -3.14 -2.12
CA VAL A 71 -18.29 -2.82 -2.54
C VAL A 71 -17.43 -4.08 -2.59
N GLU A 72 -17.53 -4.94 -1.58
CA GLU A 72 -16.82 -6.23 -1.51
C GLU A 72 -17.14 -7.12 -2.73
N ARG A 73 -18.42 -7.27 -3.06
CA ARG A 73 -18.86 -8.06 -4.23
C ARG A 73 -18.50 -7.40 -5.56
N CYS A 74 -18.49 -6.07 -5.61
CA CYS A 74 -18.21 -5.32 -6.82
C CYS A 74 -16.73 -5.41 -7.20
N PHE A 75 -15.84 -5.36 -6.21
CA PHE A 75 -14.40 -5.49 -6.40
C PHE A 75 -14.00 -6.85 -7.00
N VAL A 76 -14.54 -7.95 -6.46
CA VAL A 76 -14.30 -9.30 -6.98
C VAL A 76 -14.77 -9.44 -8.44
N ARG A 77 -15.82 -8.71 -8.82
CA ARG A 77 -16.36 -8.72 -10.18
C ARG A 77 -15.47 -7.96 -11.16
N SER A 78 -14.91 -6.82 -10.79
CA SER A 78 -13.98 -6.06 -11.63
C SER A 78 -12.64 -6.80 -11.82
N GLU A 79 -12.15 -7.46 -10.77
CA GLU A 79 -10.90 -8.23 -10.83
C GLU A 79 -10.99 -9.40 -11.83
N LYS A 80 -12.11 -10.13 -11.84
CA LYS A 80 -12.35 -11.26 -12.76
C LYS A 80 -12.44 -10.88 -14.23
N GLN A 81 -12.65 -9.60 -14.57
CA GLN A 81 -12.77 -9.14 -15.95
C GLN A 81 -11.43 -8.71 -16.58
N THR A 82 -10.33 -8.73 -15.80
CA THR A 82 -9.00 -8.34 -16.29
C THR A 82 -8.20 -9.60 -16.64
N SER A 83 -7.93 -9.85 -17.92
CA SER A 83 -7.08 -10.96 -18.36
C SER A 83 -5.59 -10.56 -18.37
N PHE A 84 -4.73 -11.46 -17.91
CA PHE A 84 -3.28 -11.28 -17.89
C PHE A 84 -2.60 -12.41 -18.69
N GLY A 85 -1.88 -12.09 -19.77
CA GLY A 85 -1.11 -13.07 -20.54
C GLY A 85 -0.79 -12.61 -21.96
N THR A 86 0.36 -13.06 -22.50
CA THR A 86 0.78 -12.79 -23.88
C THR A 86 1.25 -14.07 -24.58
N ALA A 87 1.12 -14.12 -25.91
CA ALA A 87 1.53 -15.28 -26.71
C ALA A 87 3.07 -15.45 -26.83
N THR A 88 3.84 -14.43 -26.44
CA THR A 88 5.31 -14.43 -26.55
C THR A 88 5.98 -14.18 -25.19
N PRO A 89 7.18 -14.78 -24.96
CA PRO A 89 7.99 -14.46 -23.79
C PRO A 89 8.47 -12.99 -23.85
N ALA A 90 8.88 -12.44 -22.71
CA ALA A 90 9.31 -11.05 -22.65
C ALA A 90 10.71 -10.97 -23.27
N SER A 91 10.91 -10.08 -24.25
CA SER A 91 12.22 -9.88 -24.89
C SER A 91 13.28 -9.32 -23.95
N PHE A 92 12.88 -8.84 -22.76
CA PHE A 92 13.73 -8.26 -21.74
C PHE A 92 13.08 -8.44 -20.36
N ASN A 93 13.65 -9.30 -19.50
CA ASN A 93 13.17 -9.61 -18.15
C ASN A 93 14.32 -9.56 -17.12
N PRO A 94 14.88 -8.36 -16.85
CA PRO A 94 15.98 -8.22 -15.90
C PRO A 94 15.55 -8.72 -14.51
N ASP A 95 16.46 -9.41 -13.83
CA ASP A 95 16.28 -9.97 -12.48
C ASP A 95 15.07 -10.92 -12.30
N ASN A 96 14.51 -11.46 -13.39
CA ASN A 96 13.31 -12.31 -13.42
C ASN A 96 12.07 -11.68 -12.76
N LEU A 97 11.86 -10.38 -12.98
CA LEU A 97 10.78 -9.61 -12.36
C LEU A 97 9.38 -10.12 -12.74
N PHE A 98 9.19 -10.67 -13.94
CA PHE A 98 7.91 -11.24 -14.38
C PHE A 98 7.93 -12.77 -14.30
N CYS A 99 6.84 -13.35 -13.81
CA CYS A 99 6.58 -14.78 -13.90
C CYS A 99 6.39 -15.15 -15.37
N GLU A 100 7.26 -15.97 -15.94
CA GLU A 100 7.17 -16.44 -17.33
C GLU A 100 6.74 -17.91 -17.43
N ALA A 101 5.93 -18.38 -16.47
CA ALA A 101 5.38 -19.73 -16.51
C ALA A 101 4.52 -19.90 -17.77
N TYR A 102 4.87 -20.89 -18.59
CA TYR A 102 4.16 -21.19 -19.84
C TYR A 102 2.93 -22.04 -19.56
N ASN A 103 1.76 -21.54 -19.95
CA ASN A 103 0.51 -22.27 -19.88
C ASN A 103 0.25 -22.99 -21.22
N LYS A 104 0.33 -24.32 -21.18
CA LYS A 104 0.16 -25.20 -22.35
C LYS A 104 -1.29 -25.30 -22.86
N LEU A 105 -2.29 -24.94 -22.06
CA LEU A 105 -3.70 -25.04 -22.43
C LEU A 105 -4.13 -23.91 -23.38
N ASN A 106 -3.58 -22.72 -23.19
CA ASN A 106 -3.93 -21.52 -23.97
C ASN A 106 -2.74 -20.94 -24.74
N ASN A 107 -1.57 -21.59 -24.71
CA ASN A 107 -0.33 -21.17 -25.36
C ASN A 107 0.09 -19.73 -25.01
N THR A 108 -0.01 -19.37 -23.72
CA THR A 108 0.39 -18.04 -23.23
C THR A 108 1.42 -18.14 -22.12
N TYR A 109 2.27 -17.12 -22.03
CA TYR A 109 3.16 -16.93 -20.91
C TYR A 109 2.47 -16.05 -19.87
N CYS A 110 2.59 -16.44 -18.59
CA CYS A 110 2.26 -15.56 -17.49
C CYS A 110 3.10 -14.26 -17.62
N LYS A 111 2.55 -13.13 -17.17
CA LYS A 111 3.26 -11.83 -17.06
C LYS A 111 2.99 -11.12 -15.75
N ARG A 112 2.44 -11.85 -14.76
CA ARG A 112 2.29 -11.32 -13.40
C ARG A 112 3.69 -11.10 -12.82
N VAL A 113 3.86 -10.05 -12.04
CA VAL A 113 5.10 -9.82 -11.30
C VAL A 113 5.40 -11.06 -10.45
N ARG A 114 6.61 -11.61 -10.55
CA ARG A 114 6.96 -12.97 -10.13
C ARG A 114 6.65 -13.22 -8.66
N VAL A 115 6.93 -12.25 -7.80
CA VAL A 115 6.77 -12.33 -6.35
C VAL A 115 5.32 -12.21 -5.87
N ILE A 116 4.42 -11.68 -6.70
CA ILE A 116 2.97 -11.64 -6.42
C ILE A 116 2.19 -12.61 -7.32
N CYS A 117 2.88 -13.46 -8.07
CA CYS A 117 2.24 -14.45 -8.90
C CYS A 117 1.69 -15.58 -8.03
N ALA A 118 0.42 -15.43 -7.63
CA ALA A 118 -0.31 -16.37 -6.80
C ALA A 118 -0.36 -17.81 -7.35
N GLU A 119 -0.07 -18.00 -8.64
CA GLU A 119 -0.10 -19.32 -9.30
C GLU A 119 1.28 -20.00 -9.35
N HIS A 120 2.40 -19.26 -9.31
CA HIS A 120 3.70 -19.80 -9.68
C HIS A 120 4.88 -19.37 -8.78
N TYR A 121 4.66 -18.54 -7.77
CA TYR A 121 5.71 -18.15 -6.81
C TYR A 121 5.88 -19.21 -5.70
N LYS A 122 7.14 -19.53 -5.32
CA LYS A 122 7.47 -20.60 -4.33
C LYS A 122 8.19 -20.11 -3.05
N GLY A 123 8.36 -18.81 -2.85
CA GLY A 123 8.68 -18.25 -1.52
C GLY A 123 10.11 -18.43 -0.97
N ASP A 124 11.04 -19.07 -1.69
CA ASP A 124 12.36 -19.45 -1.14
C ASP A 124 13.29 -18.28 -0.71
N LEU A 125 12.96 -17.02 -1.06
CA LEU A 125 13.74 -15.82 -0.72
C LEU A 125 13.25 -15.07 0.54
N GLU A 126 12.12 -15.48 1.14
CA GLU A 126 11.43 -14.65 2.16
C GLU A 126 12.00 -14.76 3.58
N ASN A 127 12.81 -15.77 3.90
CA ASN A 127 13.28 -15.99 5.29
C ASN A 127 14.44 -15.09 5.73
N GLU A 128 15.14 -14.38 4.84
CA GLU A 128 16.27 -13.50 5.20
C GLU A 128 15.95 -11.98 5.09
N LEU A 129 14.84 -11.59 4.47
CA LEU A 129 14.53 -10.18 4.12
C LEU A 129 13.24 -9.63 4.76
N GLN A 130 12.71 -10.34 5.75
CA GLN A 130 11.34 -10.21 6.27
C GLN A 130 10.92 -8.80 6.75
N ALA A 131 11.86 -7.94 7.16
CA ALA A 131 11.57 -6.55 7.55
C ALA A 131 11.45 -5.57 6.36
N SER A 132 12.04 -5.89 5.20
CA SER A 132 12.02 -5.03 4.00
C SER A 132 10.75 -5.20 3.16
N PHE A 133 10.15 -6.40 3.17
CA PHE A 133 9.00 -6.75 2.33
C PHE A 133 7.64 -6.46 2.99
N ASN A 134 7.59 -6.17 4.30
CA ASN A 134 6.36 -5.85 5.02
C ASN A 134 6.58 -4.70 6.04
N PRO A 135 6.89 -3.48 5.56
CA PRO A 135 7.17 -2.35 6.43
C PRO A 135 5.97 -2.05 7.33
N ASP A 136 6.23 -1.91 8.63
CA ASP A 136 5.23 -1.64 9.68
C ASP A 136 4.06 -2.64 9.73
N ASN A 137 4.26 -3.88 9.25
CA ASN A 137 3.22 -4.91 9.22
C ASN A 137 1.96 -4.47 8.43
N LEU A 138 2.21 -3.80 7.30
CA LEU A 138 1.22 -3.30 6.36
C LEU A 138 0.35 -4.42 5.77
N PHE A 139 0.95 -5.57 5.48
CA PHE A 139 0.29 -6.71 4.85
C PHE A 139 -0.08 -7.78 5.88
N CYS A 140 -1.24 -8.41 5.67
CA CYS A 140 -1.58 -9.66 6.33
C CYS A 140 -0.52 -10.71 5.96
N GLU A 141 -0.22 -11.64 6.87
CA GLU A 141 0.72 -12.75 6.65
C GLU A 141 0.12 -14.08 7.11
N ALA A 142 -1.21 -14.21 7.06
CA ALA A 142 -1.88 -15.45 7.39
C ALA A 142 -1.47 -16.54 6.39
N TYR A 143 -0.87 -17.63 6.90
CA TYR A 143 -0.46 -18.76 6.09
C TYR A 143 -1.64 -19.67 5.76
N ASN A 144 -1.87 -19.90 4.46
CA ASN A 144 -2.83 -20.85 3.98
C ASN A 144 -2.15 -22.18 3.64
N LYS A 145 -2.43 -23.19 4.48
CA LYS A 145 -1.87 -24.54 4.36
C LYS A 145 -2.36 -25.32 3.12
N LEU A 146 -3.50 -24.94 2.54
CA LEU A 146 -4.09 -25.68 1.41
C LEU A 146 -3.34 -25.44 0.10
N ASN A 147 -2.85 -24.22 -0.09
CA ASN A 147 -2.12 -23.81 -1.29
C ASN A 147 -0.66 -23.43 -1.01
N ASN A 148 -0.20 -23.55 0.24
CA ASN A 148 1.13 -23.15 0.70
C ASN A 148 1.47 -21.70 0.34
N THR A 149 0.52 -20.78 0.53
CA THR A 149 0.72 -19.34 0.26
C THR A 149 0.45 -18.50 1.51
N TYR A 150 1.06 -17.33 1.58
CA TYR A 150 0.70 -16.31 2.56
C TYR A 150 -0.31 -15.34 1.96
N CYS A 151 -1.33 -14.95 2.74
CA CYS A 151 -2.11 -13.76 2.44
C CYS A 151 -1.14 -12.57 2.33
N LYS A 152 -1.39 -11.62 1.41
CA LYS A 152 -0.63 -10.35 1.28
C LYS A 152 -1.56 -9.16 1.06
N ARG A 153 -2.84 -9.30 1.43
CA ARG A 153 -3.80 -8.17 1.45
C ARG A 153 -3.37 -7.16 2.51
N VAL A 154 -3.67 -5.87 2.31
CA VAL A 154 -3.49 -4.85 3.37
C VAL A 154 -4.18 -5.33 4.64
N ARG A 155 -3.41 -5.38 5.74
CA ARG A 155 -3.77 -6.12 6.96
C ARG A 155 -5.11 -5.69 7.53
N VAL A 156 -5.30 -4.38 7.68
CA VAL A 156 -6.48 -3.78 8.34
C VAL A 156 -7.77 -3.95 7.53
N ILE A 157 -7.69 -4.13 6.21
CA ILE A 157 -8.84 -4.38 5.34
C ILE A 157 -8.95 -5.84 4.88
N CYS A 158 -8.14 -6.75 5.44
CA CYS A 158 -8.20 -8.16 5.07
C CYS A 158 -9.50 -8.80 5.58
N ALA A 159 -10.45 -9.01 4.68
CA ALA A 159 -11.79 -9.54 5.01
C ALA A 159 -11.77 -10.90 5.73
N GLU A 160 -10.78 -11.75 5.45
CA GLU A 160 -10.68 -13.11 5.99
C GLU A 160 -9.93 -13.19 7.32
N HIS A 161 -8.95 -12.29 7.54
CA HIS A 161 -7.98 -12.46 8.63
C HIS A 161 -7.90 -11.27 9.58
N TYR A 162 -8.49 -10.12 9.25
CA TYR A 162 -8.54 -8.99 10.18
C TYR A 162 -9.56 -9.25 11.28
N LYS A 163 -9.10 -9.21 12.53
CA LYS A 163 -9.95 -9.52 13.69
C LYS A 163 -10.41 -8.30 14.47
N GLY A 164 -10.10 -7.07 14.04
CA GLY A 164 -10.55 -5.86 14.73
C GLY A 164 -9.75 -5.51 15.99
N ASP A 165 -8.52 -6.02 16.12
CA ASP A 165 -7.68 -5.91 17.34
C ASP A 165 -7.52 -4.45 17.84
N LEU A 166 -7.61 -3.46 16.95
CA LEU A 166 -7.51 -2.05 17.31
C LEU A 166 -8.78 -1.55 18.02
N GLU A 167 -9.96 -1.87 17.49
CA GLU A 167 -11.24 -1.27 17.88
C GLU A 167 -12.13 -2.17 18.76
N ASN A 168 -11.83 -3.47 18.88
CA ASN A 168 -12.67 -4.43 19.61
C ASN A 168 -12.85 -4.13 21.09
N GLU A 169 -11.85 -3.51 21.71
CA GLU A 169 -11.85 -3.20 23.14
C GLU A 169 -12.55 -1.86 23.46
N LEU A 170 -12.94 -1.09 22.44
CA LEU A 170 -13.70 0.14 22.65
C LEU A 170 -15.12 -0.17 23.11
N GLN A 171 -15.52 0.41 24.24
CA GLN A 171 -16.89 0.31 24.75
C GLN A 171 -17.85 1.23 23.97
N VAL A 172 -17.38 2.43 23.61
CA VAL A 172 -18.11 3.43 22.83
C VAL A 172 -17.53 3.56 21.43
N CYS A 173 -18.29 4.16 20.52
CA CYS A 173 -17.92 4.41 19.14
C CYS A 173 -16.63 5.22 19.05
N ALA A 174 -16.49 6.27 19.86
CA ALA A 174 -15.33 7.15 19.89
C ALA A 174 -15.02 7.88 18.57
N TYR A 175 -15.95 7.97 17.62
CA TYR A 175 -15.74 8.78 16.41
C TYR A 175 -15.58 10.28 16.77
N PRO A 176 -14.50 10.97 16.35
CA PRO A 176 -14.34 12.40 16.60
C PRO A 176 -15.41 13.25 15.92
N LYS A 177 -16.17 14.03 16.68
CA LYS A 177 -17.27 14.85 16.13
C LYS A 177 -16.77 15.96 15.19
N ALA A 178 -15.51 16.38 15.34
CA ALA A 178 -14.83 17.34 14.46
C ALA A 178 -14.82 16.92 12.98
N TRP A 179 -14.96 15.62 12.69
CA TRP A 179 -14.99 15.13 11.32
C TRP A 179 -16.41 15.05 10.71
N SER A 180 -17.45 15.38 11.48
CA SER A 180 -18.86 15.31 11.06
C SER A 180 -19.38 16.58 10.37
N GLU A 181 -18.61 17.68 10.29
CA GLU A 181 -19.10 19.02 9.89
C GLU A 181 -19.45 19.19 8.39
N GLY A 182 -19.86 18.14 7.67
CA GLY A 182 -20.46 18.24 6.33
C GLY A 182 -19.52 18.69 5.20
N LYS A 183 -18.23 18.91 5.49
CA LYS A 183 -17.18 19.11 4.49
C LYS A 183 -16.36 17.83 4.36
N SER A 184 -16.06 17.42 3.13
CA SER A 184 -15.09 16.36 2.91
C SER A 184 -13.70 16.88 3.28
N LEU A 185 -13.17 16.40 4.40
CA LEU A 185 -11.83 16.78 4.88
C LEU A 185 -10.76 15.93 4.18
N THR A 186 -9.63 16.54 3.88
CA THR A 186 -8.38 15.85 3.57
C THR A 186 -7.76 15.27 4.85
N PHE A 187 -6.83 14.31 4.73
CA PHE A 187 -6.12 13.80 5.91
C PHE A 187 -5.35 14.92 6.63
N ALA A 188 -4.75 15.87 5.91
CA ALA A 188 -4.05 16.98 6.54
C ALA A 188 -4.98 17.81 7.44
N GLU A 189 -6.21 18.07 7.01
CA GLU A 189 -7.22 18.78 7.81
C GLU A 189 -7.75 17.92 8.97
N MET A 190 -8.00 16.63 8.75
CA MET A 190 -8.47 15.72 9.81
C MET A 190 -7.49 15.61 10.99
N PHE A 191 -6.19 15.75 10.71
CA PHE A 191 -5.09 15.60 11.67
C PHE A 191 -4.35 16.92 11.94
N GLU A 192 -4.95 18.08 11.65
CA GLU A 192 -4.30 19.40 11.81
C GLU A 192 -3.81 19.63 13.25
N HIS A 193 -4.59 19.17 14.25
CA HIS A 193 -4.24 19.25 15.67
C HIS A 193 -3.40 18.06 16.18
N GLY A 194 -2.91 17.22 15.26
CA GLY A 194 -2.05 16.09 15.58
C GLY A 194 -2.77 14.98 16.35
N PRO A 195 -2.13 14.32 17.35
CA PRO A 195 -2.73 13.20 18.09
C PRO A 195 -3.87 13.62 19.03
N ASP A 196 -4.04 14.92 19.28
CA ASP A 196 -5.11 15.45 20.11
C ASP A 196 -6.38 15.70 19.29
N LEU A 197 -6.93 14.61 18.75
CA LEU A 197 -8.12 14.59 17.89
C LEU A 197 -9.40 15.11 18.59
N LEU A 198 -9.33 15.36 19.90
CA LEU A 198 -10.49 15.72 20.74
C LEU A 198 -10.55 17.18 21.14
N LYS A 199 -9.52 17.97 20.83
CA LYS A 199 -9.26 19.25 21.48
C LYS A 199 -10.47 20.19 21.58
N ASP A 200 -11.40 20.14 20.60
CA ASP A 200 -12.46 21.16 20.51
C ASP A 200 -13.91 20.65 20.41
N GLN A 201 -14.19 19.37 20.13
CA GLN A 201 -15.56 18.92 19.77
C GLN A 201 -16.05 17.58 20.37
N GLY A 202 -15.21 16.88 21.12
CA GLY A 202 -15.56 15.59 21.73
C GLY A 202 -15.76 14.45 20.71
N PHE A 203 -16.40 13.36 21.15
CA PHE A 203 -16.52 12.11 20.39
C PHE A 203 -17.92 11.50 20.47
N CYS A 204 -18.21 10.55 19.59
CA CYS A 204 -19.44 9.77 19.61
C CYS A 204 -19.44 8.79 20.78
N CYS A 205 -20.44 8.91 21.67
CA CYS A 205 -20.60 8.06 22.86
C CYS A 205 -21.51 6.83 22.64
N ALA A 206 -22.04 6.63 21.42
CA ALA A 206 -22.88 5.48 21.13
C ALA A 206 -22.14 4.17 21.43
N PRO A 207 -22.79 3.12 21.96
CA PRO A 207 -22.16 1.82 22.14
C PRO A 207 -21.53 1.37 20.82
N ARG A 208 -20.27 0.92 20.85
CA ARG A 208 -19.51 0.63 19.62
C ARG A 208 -20.26 -0.31 18.67
N LYS A 209 -20.92 -1.33 19.23
CA LYS A 209 -21.65 -2.36 18.47
C LYS A 209 -22.94 -1.84 17.85
N ASP A 210 -23.51 -0.78 18.41
CA ASP A 210 -24.85 -0.28 18.05
C ASP A 210 -24.78 1.02 17.24
N CYS A 211 -23.59 1.63 17.12
CA CYS A 211 -23.40 2.83 16.31
C CYS A 211 -23.49 2.51 14.80
N THR A 212 -24.61 2.86 14.18
CA THR A 212 -24.84 2.71 12.74
C THR A 212 -24.19 3.83 11.93
N GLN A 213 -24.09 5.04 12.48
CA GLN A 213 -23.54 6.23 11.79
C GLN A 213 -22.03 6.15 11.53
N HIS A 214 -21.28 5.43 12.38
CA HIS A 214 -19.82 5.33 12.30
C HIS A 214 -19.35 3.87 12.37
N HIS A 215 -20.04 3.00 11.63
CA HIS A 215 -19.75 1.58 11.65
C HIS A 215 -18.31 1.29 11.23
N ARG A 216 -17.50 0.73 12.15
CA ARG A 216 -16.08 0.37 11.94
C ARG A 216 -15.23 1.51 11.37
N TRP A 217 -15.51 2.75 11.79
CA TRP A 217 -14.81 3.93 11.29
C TRP A 217 -13.29 3.83 11.47
N VAL A 218 -12.81 3.18 12.53
CA VAL A 218 -11.37 2.98 12.78
C VAL A 218 -10.78 2.08 11.69
N GLN A 219 -11.40 0.92 11.44
CA GLN A 219 -10.98 0.01 10.37
C GLN A 219 -10.99 0.71 8.99
N VAL A 220 -12.06 1.45 8.68
CA VAL A 220 -12.22 2.14 7.39
C VAL A 220 -11.17 3.24 7.21
N LEU A 221 -10.98 4.09 8.21
CA LEU A 221 -10.03 5.21 8.14
C LEU A 221 -8.59 4.70 8.06
N VAL A 222 -8.17 3.82 8.97
CA VAL A 222 -6.82 3.24 8.95
C VAL A 222 -6.61 2.45 7.66
N GLY A 223 -7.62 1.73 7.17
CA GLY A 223 -7.58 1.06 5.88
C GLY A 223 -7.33 2.00 4.71
N THR A 224 -8.00 3.14 4.68
CA THR A 224 -7.83 4.14 3.62
C THR A 224 -6.42 4.75 3.67
N ILE A 225 -5.93 5.10 4.86
CA ILE A 225 -4.57 5.65 5.05
C ILE A 225 -3.51 4.63 4.63
N GLU A 226 -3.64 3.37 5.05
CA GLU A 226 -2.68 2.30 4.73
C GLU A 226 -2.72 1.91 3.25
N CYS A 227 -3.88 1.96 2.58
CA CYS A 227 -3.98 1.77 1.13
C CYS A 227 -3.24 2.87 0.36
N GLU A 228 -3.39 4.13 0.77
CA GLU A 228 -2.68 5.23 0.15
C GLU A 228 -1.17 5.17 0.44
N ARG A 229 -0.79 4.78 1.66
CA ARG A 229 0.63 4.50 2.00
C ARG A 229 1.21 3.37 1.15
N MET A 230 0.45 2.30 0.92
CA MET A 230 0.84 1.20 0.03
C MET A 230 1.10 1.72 -1.39
N ASN A 231 0.20 2.56 -1.94
CA ASN A 231 0.37 3.14 -3.28
C ASN A 231 1.65 3.99 -3.37
N LEU A 232 1.93 4.80 -2.33
CA LEU A 232 3.16 5.59 -2.24
C LEU A 232 4.40 4.70 -2.17
N LEU A 233 4.38 3.62 -1.38
CA LEU A 233 5.47 2.66 -1.28
C LEU A 233 5.72 1.91 -2.61
N THR A 234 4.66 1.50 -3.32
CA THR A 234 4.78 0.92 -4.66
C THR A 234 5.42 1.90 -5.62
N ARG A 235 5.01 3.18 -5.58
CA ARG A 235 5.59 4.21 -6.43
C ARG A 235 7.06 4.53 -6.06
N LEU A 236 7.41 4.45 -4.78
CA LEU A 236 8.78 4.60 -4.30
C LEU A 236 9.68 3.50 -4.86
N ASP A 237 9.21 2.25 -4.85
CA ASP A 237 9.93 1.10 -5.41
C ASP A 237 10.19 1.28 -6.92
N GLU A 238 9.18 1.69 -7.69
CA GLU A 238 9.33 2.01 -9.11
C GLU A 238 10.39 3.10 -9.37
N LEU A 239 10.44 4.13 -8.52
CA LEU A 239 11.42 5.20 -8.65
C LEU A 239 12.83 4.76 -8.26
N LEU A 240 12.97 3.93 -7.21
CA LEU A 240 14.26 3.37 -6.80
C LEU A 240 14.84 2.46 -7.87
N GLU A 241 14.02 1.63 -8.51
CA GLU A 241 14.46 0.79 -9.63
C GLU A 241 14.82 1.66 -10.84
N ARG A 242 14.00 2.66 -11.19
CA ARG A 242 14.35 3.61 -12.25
C ARG A 242 15.68 4.31 -11.97
N ARG A 243 15.92 4.72 -10.72
CA ARG A 243 17.18 5.34 -10.29
C ARG A 243 18.36 4.40 -10.53
N LYS A 244 18.25 3.12 -10.14
CA LYS A 244 19.27 2.08 -10.35
C LYS A 244 19.59 1.92 -11.84
N VAL A 245 18.57 1.78 -12.68
CA VAL A 245 18.72 1.66 -14.15
C VAL A 245 19.43 2.88 -14.75
N VAL A 246 19.00 4.10 -14.42
CA VAL A 246 19.61 5.34 -14.92
C VAL A 246 21.05 5.49 -14.42
N SER A 247 21.32 5.11 -13.17
CA SER A 247 22.67 5.14 -12.59
C SER A 247 23.62 4.21 -13.34
N VAL A 248 23.21 2.96 -13.60
CA VAL A 248 24.00 2.00 -14.39
C VAL A 248 24.20 2.50 -15.82
N GLY A 249 23.16 3.08 -16.43
CA GLY A 249 23.25 3.67 -17.76
C GLY A 249 24.24 4.84 -17.88
N ILE A 250 24.39 5.64 -16.82
CA ILE A 250 25.38 6.72 -16.77
C ILE A 250 26.80 6.14 -16.61
N SER A 251 26.99 5.18 -15.72
CA SER A 251 28.30 4.53 -15.49
C SER A 251 28.82 3.82 -16.75
N THR A 252 27.95 3.09 -17.45
CA THR A 252 28.30 2.37 -18.69
C THR A 252 28.56 3.32 -19.87
N ARG A 253 27.85 4.46 -19.97
CA ARG A 253 28.15 5.49 -20.99
C ARG A 253 29.45 6.24 -20.72
N GLY A 254 29.82 6.45 -19.46
CA GLY A 254 31.13 7.00 -19.08
C GLY A 254 32.28 6.07 -19.43
N ASP A 255 32.04 4.76 -19.40
CA ASP A 255 32.99 3.73 -19.81
C ASP A 255 33.24 3.72 -21.33
N VAL A 256 32.19 3.91 -22.15
CA VAL A 256 32.34 4.04 -23.61
C VAL A 256 33.17 5.27 -24.01
N ILE A 257 33.01 6.42 -23.33
CA ILE A 257 33.87 7.60 -23.55
C ILE A 257 35.33 7.30 -23.16
N SER A 258 35.54 6.49 -22.12
CA SER A 258 36.87 6.08 -21.67
C SER A 258 37.54 5.10 -22.65
N LEU A 259 36.75 4.21 -23.27
CA LEU A 259 37.17 3.34 -24.37
C LEU A 259 37.49 4.13 -25.66
N LEU A 260 36.72 5.18 -25.95
CA LEU A 260 36.96 6.06 -27.12
C LEU A 260 38.18 6.97 -26.92
N ASN A 261 38.54 7.28 -25.68
CA ASN A 261 39.72 8.08 -25.33
C ASN A 261 40.95 7.22 -24.97
N PHE A 262 40.91 5.91 -25.22
CA PHE A 262 42.07 5.05 -25.03
C PHE A 262 43.16 5.42 -26.04
N GLN A 263 44.19 6.15 -25.58
CA GLN A 263 45.44 6.24 -26.32
C GLN A 263 46.30 5.02 -25.96
N PRO A 264 46.65 4.16 -26.94
CA PRO A 264 47.62 3.12 -26.67
C PRO A 264 48.93 3.76 -26.18
N PRO A 265 49.61 3.16 -25.19
CA PRO A 265 50.88 3.69 -24.73
C PRO A 265 51.83 3.81 -25.92
N VAL A 266 52.49 4.96 -26.04
CA VAL A 266 53.56 5.16 -27.02
C VAL A 266 54.67 4.20 -26.61
N ILE A 267 54.75 3.07 -27.32
CA ILE A 267 55.89 2.16 -27.21
C ILE A 267 57.01 2.87 -27.96
N GLU A 268 57.90 3.54 -27.24
CA GLU A 268 59.15 3.99 -27.83
C GLU A 268 59.88 2.76 -28.38
N PRO A 269 60.35 2.79 -29.63
CA PRO A 269 61.14 1.70 -30.17
C PRO A 269 62.45 1.64 -29.39
N SER A 270 62.50 0.78 -28.37
CA SER A 270 63.74 0.42 -27.70
C SER A 270 64.65 -0.19 -28.77
N TYR A 271 65.66 0.58 -29.12
CA TYR A 271 66.73 0.30 -30.06
C TYR A 271 67.14 -1.17 -30.07
N TYR A 272 67.11 -1.74 -31.27
CA TYR A 272 67.82 -2.97 -31.60
C TYR A 272 69.36 -2.77 -31.51
N PHE A 273 70.03 -3.81 -31.00
CA PHE A 273 71.45 -4.18 -31.13
C PHE A 273 72.53 -3.40 -30.37
N LYS A 274 73.08 -4.05 -29.33
CA LYS A 274 74.34 -4.80 -29.42
C LYS A 274 74.37 -5.95 -28.43
#